data_AF-A0A9R0ZUC9-F1
#
_entry.id   AF-A0A9R0ZUC9-F1
#
_cell.length_a   1.000
_cell.length_b   1.000
_cell.length_c   1.000
_cell.angle_alpha   90.00
_cell.angle_beta   90.00
_cell.angle_gamma   90.00
#
_symmetry.space_group_name_H-M   'P 1'
#
loop_
_entity.id
_entity.type
_entity.pdbx_description
1 polymer ?
#
loop_
_entity_poly.entity_id
_entity_poly.type
_entity_poly.pdbx_seq_one_letter_code
_entity_poly.pdbx_strand_id
1 'polypeptide(L)'
;MQPGDLFPCSKASTYKIPVQHGKTYLLRIINAGLSNDLFFAIAGHNLTVVGTDGHYTKPFTVKHIMIAPGQTMDALLEANRADGGRYYMAARTFATHPDIEVNNSTATAIVEYMDDTPARGLPEFPANLPGVKDIDSATAYTAQLRSLGSKDHPVDVPRQVDERMLVTIAVNVLPCAPHETCGGPDGNRQAASLNNVSFANPSVDILGAYYRSVRGVFDADFPNKPPFFFNFTDVDNDPVERWATKRGTKVKVVEYSAVVEVVFQGTSILGAENHPMHLHGFTFYVVGRGFGNFDEQKDPATYNLVDPPHQNTVSVPKAGWAAIRFRAANPGVWFMHCHFDRHVVWGMSTVFIVKDGKATGAKMMPPPPNMPTC
;
A
#
# COMPACT_ATOMS: atom_id res chain seq x y z
N MET A 1 0.62 19.50 13.32
CA MET A 1 -0.41 18.49 12.99
C MET A 1 -1.69 18.82 13.74
N GLN A 2 -2.87 18.47 13.19
CA GLN A 2 -4.18 18.70 13.80
C GLN A 2 -4.83 17.32 14.11
N PRO A 3 -4.39 16.63 15.17
CA PRO A 3 -4.80 15.24 15.42
C PRO A 3 -6.24 15.12 15.95
N GLY A 4 -6.86 16.24 16.33
CA GLY A 4 -8.22 16.29 16.84
C GLY A 4 -8.31 16.61 18.33
N ASP A 5 -9.52 16.81 18.81
CA ASP A 5 -9.81 17.28 20.17
C ASP A 5 -9.73 16.20 21.25
N LEU A 6 -9.52 14.95 20.86
CA LEU A 6 -9.21 13.85 21.76
C LEU A 6 -7.75 13.84 22.23
N PHE A 7 -6.89 14.69 21.64
CA PHE A 7 -5.48 14.79 22.00
C PHE A 7 -5.20 15.99 22.91
N PRO A 8 -4.26 15.87 23.86
CA PRO A 8 -3.80 17.00 24.65
C PRO A 8 -3.40 18.18 23.77
N CYS A 9 -3.77 19.39 24.20
CA CYS A 9 -3.41 20.65 23.55
C CYS A 9 -3.85 20.80 22.08
N SER A 10 -4.80 19.98 21.60
CA SER A 10 -5.17 19.93 20.17
C SER A 10 -6.61 20.40 19.87
N LYS A 11 -7.46 20.55 20.90
CA LYS A 11 -8.89 20.92 20.73
C LYS A 11 -9.13 22.24 19.99
N ALA A 12 -8.29 23.24 20.21
CA ALA A 12 -8.44 24.55 19.57
C ALA A 12 -8.13 24.53 18.06
N SER A 13 -7.34 23.56 17.61
CA SER A 13 -6.88 23.43 16.22
C SER A 13 -7.50 22.25 15.48
N THR A 14 -8.49 21.57 16.06
CA THR A 14 -9.24 20.50 15.40
C THR A 14 -9.78 20.97 14.05
N TYR A 15 -9.47 20.21 12.99
CA TYR A 15 -9.92 20.51 11.64
C TYR A 15 -11.45 20.45 11.54
N LYS A 16 -12.05 21.39 10.81
CA LYS A 16 -13.49 21.47 10.63
C LYS A 16 -13.85 21.63 9.15
N ILE A 17 -14.84 20.88 8.70
CA ILE A 17 -15.40 20.97 7.36
C ILE A 17 -16.81 21.56 7.46
N PRO A 18 -17.02 22.81 7.00
CA PRO A 18 -18.35 23.38 6.92
C PRO A 18 -19.16 22.71 5.80
N VAL A 19 -20.39 22.29 6.11
CA VAL A 19 -21.32 21.70 5.15
C VAL A 19 -22.68 22.39 5.18
N GLN A 20 -23.43 22.31 4.08
CA GLN A 20 -24.81 22.80 3.97
C GLN A 20 -25.73 21.60 3.73
N HIS A 21 -26.90 21.61 4.36
CA HIS A 21 -27.87 20.55 4.21
C HIS A 21 -28.26 20.34 2.73
N GLY A 22 -28.35 19.08 2.32
CA GLY A 22 -28.69 18.64 0.97
C GLY A 22 -27.59 18.80 -0.08
N LYS A 23 -26.37 19.25 0.30
CA LYS A 23 -25.23 19.31 -0.62
C LYS A 23 -24.40 18.02 -0.59
N THR A 24 -23.70 17.75 -1.69
CA THR A 24 -22.75 16.65 -1.80
C THR A 24 -21.32 17.18 -1.90
N TYR A 25 -20.41 16.57 -1.15
CA TYR A 25 -19.00 16.95 -1.06
C TYR A 25 -18.13 15.79 -1.52
N LEU A 26 -17.12 16.07 -2.34
CA LEU A 26 -16.09 15.10 -2.68
C LEU A 26 -14.94 15.20 -1.66
N LEU A 27 -14.78 14.15 -0.85
CA LEU A 27 -13.66 13.99 0.05
C LEU A 27 -12.52 13.31 -0.69
N ARG A 28 -11.35 13.96 -0.71
CA ARG A 28 -10.11 13.42 -1.26
C ARG A 28 -9.23 12.96 -0.10
N ILE A 29 -9.33 11.69 0.23
CA ILE A 29 -8.73 11.11 1.44
C ILE A 29 -7.36 10.53 1.04
N ILE A 30 -6.32 10.92 1.76
CA ILE A 30 -4.94 10.53 1.49
C ILE A 30 -4.36 9.95 2.78
N ASN A 31 -3.85 8.72 2.74
CA ASN A 31 -3.05 8.22 3.86
C ASN A 31 -1.58 8.57 3.62
N ALA A 32 -1.17 9.70 4.18
CA ALA A 32 0.22 10.16 4.22
C ALA A 32 0.94 9.74 5.52
N GLY A 33 0.38 8.77 6.26
CA GLY A 33 1.03 8.19 7.43
C GLY A 33 2.20 7.29 7.04
N LEU A 34 3.10 7.03 7.99
CA LEU A 34 4.34 6.27 7.73
C LEU A 34 4.28 4.79 8.15
N SER A 35 3.24 4.39 8.88
CA SER A 35 3.32 3.15 9.68
C SER A 35 2.11 2.23 9.63
N ASN A 36 0.91 2.74 9.34
CA ASN A 36 -0.32 1.99 9.54
C ASN A 36 -1.36 2.24 8.45
N ASP A 37 -2.07 1.18 8.10
CA ASP A 37 -3.36 1.25 7.45
C ASP A 37 -4.38 1.91 8.41
N LEU A 38 -5.35 2.63 7.87
CA LEU A 38 -6.33 3.38 8.64
C LEU A 38 -7.75 2.98 8.25
N PHE A 39 -8.58 2.73 9.25
CA PHE A 39 -10.02 2.86 9.10
C PHE A 39 -10.41 4.33 9.20
N PHE A 40 -11.31 4.76 8.33
CA PHE A 40 -11.84 6.11 8.28
C PHE A 40 -13.37 6.09 8.21
N ALA A 41 -14.06 6.88 9.04
CA ALA A 41 -15.51 6.97 9.05
C ALA A 41 -16.00 8.37 9.45
N ILE A 42 -17.25 8.70 9.10
CA ILE A 42 -17.91 9.95 9.50
C ILE A 42 -19.23 9.62 10.19
N ALA A 43 -19.42 10.12 11.40
CA ALA A 43 -20.63 9.85 12.18
C ALA A 43 -21.88 10.28 11.41
N GLY A 44 -22.93 9.46 11.45
CA GLY A 44 -24.20 9.74 10.77
C GLY A 44 -24.18 9.73 9.23
N HIS A 45 -23.03 9.58 8.56
CA HIS A 45 -22.92 9.71 7.10
C HIS A 45 -22.34 8.44 6.47
N ASN A 46 -22.92 8.04 5.34
CA ASN A 46 -22.30 7.06 4.45
C ASN A 46 -21.37 7.76 3.46
N LEU A 47 -20.41 7.00 2.92
CA LEU A 47 -19.43 7.44 1.95
C LEU A 47 -19.60 6.63 0.67
N THR A 48 -19.85 7.30 -0.45
CA THR A 48 -19.87 6.63 -1.76
C THR A 48 -18.50 6.76 -2.40
N VAL A 49 -17.72 5.69 -2.40
CA VAL A 49 -16.38 5.63 -2.99
C VAL A 49 -16.52 5.66 -4.51
N VAL A 50 -15.78 6.56 -5.17
CA VAL A 50 -15.85 6.79 -6.62
C VAL A 50 -14.48 6.78 -7.31
N GLY A 51 -13.38 6.74 -6.55
CA GLY A 51 -12.05 6.67 -7.12
C GLY A 51 -11.00 6.22 -6.11
N THR A 52 -9.89 5.69 -6.63
CA THR A 52 -8.67 5.38 -5.88
C THR A 52 -7.46 5.60 -6.78
N ASP A 53 -6.37 6.11 -6.22
CA ASP A 53 -5.06 6.19 -6.89
C ASP A 53 -5.09 6.88 -8.28
N GLY A 54 -5.99 7.85 -8.46
CA GLY A 54 -6.17 8.58 -9.72
C GLY A 54 -7.02 7.85 -10.77
N HIS A 55 -7.63 6.71 -10.42
CA HIS A 55 -8.53 5.94 -11.28
C HIS A 55 -9.95 5.85 -10.70
N TYR A 56 -10.97 5.97 -11.55
CA TYR A 56 -12.35 5.82 -11.13
C TYR A 56 -12.69 4.37 -10.77
N THR A 57 -13.47 4.22 -9.69
CA THR A 57 -14.02 2.93 -9.28
C THR A 57 -15.48 2.81 -9.71
N LYS A 58 -16.00 1.59 -9.79
CA LYS A 58 -17.46 1.41 -9.75
C LYS A 58 -17.96 1.98 -8.42
N PRO A 59 -18.96 2.88 -8.41
CA PRO A 59 -19.40 3.47 -7.16
C PRO A 59 -19.96 2.43 -6.20
N PHE A 60 -19.55 2.48 -4.94
CA PHE A 60 -20.11 1.67 -3.86
C PHE A 60 -20.18 2.48 -2.58
N THR A 61 -21.26 2.30 -1.81
CA THR A 61 -21.54 3.09 -0.60
C THR A 61 -21.22 2.28 0.64
N VAL A 62 -20.39 2.86 1.52
CA VAL A 62 -19.88 2.23 2.74
C VAL A 62 -20.04 3.14 3.95
N LYS A 63 -19.95 2.54 5.14
CA LYS A 63 -19.96 3.27 6.41
C LYS A 63 -18.55 3.66 6.89
N HIS A 64 -17.54 2.96 6.39
CA HIS A 64 -16.13 3.23 6.67
C HIS A 64 -15.28 2.86 5.45
N ILE A 65 -14.09 3.43 5.37
CA ILE A 65 -13.06 3.18 4.37
C ILE A 65 -11.87 2.50 5.05
N MET A 66 -11.24 1.56 4.36
CA MET A 66 -9.88 1.10 4.67
C MET A 66 -8.91 1.76 3.69
N ILE A 67 -7.87 2.41 4.19
CA ILE A 67 -6.87 3.09 3.35
C ILE A 67 -5.45 2.86 3.89
N ALA A 68 -4.57 2.34 3.06
CA ALA A 68 -3.17 2.11 3.41
C ALA A 68 -2.27 3.29 3.01
N PRO A 69 -1.11 3.50 3.66
CA PRO A 69 -0.13 4.49 3.26
C PRO A 69 0.19 4.43 1.77
N GLY A 70 0.24 5.61 1.13
CA GLY A 70 0.45 5.73 -0.32
C GLY A 70 -0.84 5.68 -1.15
N GLN A 71 -1.92 5.09 -0.63
CA GLN A 71 -3.21 5.09 -1.32
C GLN A 71 -3.92 6.44 -1.18
N THR A 72 -4.75 6.72 -2.18
CA THR A 72 -5.75 7.79 -2.15
C THR A 72 -7.14 7.21 -2.39
N MET A 73 -8.16 7.80 -1.77
CA MET A 73 -9.57 7.42 -1.94
C MET A 73 -10.41 8.68 -2.15
N ASP A 74 -11.17 8.70 -3.24
CA ASP A 74 -12.16 9.73 -3.54
C ASP A 74 -13.55 9.22 -3.14
N ALA A 75 -14.22 9.92 -2.23
CA ALA A 75 -15.55 9.52 -1.73
C ALA A 75 -16.52 10.69 -1.63
N LEU A 76 -17.76 10.47 -2.07
CA LEU A 76 -18.85 11.43 -1.94
C LEU A 76 -19.50 11.31 -0.56
N LEU A 77 -19.62 12.43 0.13
CA LEU A 77 -20.42 12.62 1.33
C LEU A 77 -21.64 13.47 0.99
N GLU A 78 -22.83 12.95 1.26
CA GLU A 78 -24.08 13.70 1.17
C GLU A 78 -24.44 14.26 2.54
N ALA A 79 -24.50 15.59 2.68
CA ALA A 79 -24.82 16.27 3.93
C ALA A 79 -26.35 16.27 4.16
N ASN A 80 -26.92 15.11 4.49
CA ASN A 80 -28.36 14.87 4.58
C ASN A 80 -28.92 14.79 6.01
N ARG A 81 -28.15 15.17 7.02
CA ARG A 81 -28.59 15.11 8.41
C ARG A 81 -29.56 16.24 8.72
N ALA A 82 -30.74 15.86 9.23
CA ALA A 82 -31.85 16.78 9.49
C ALA A 82 -31.67 17.63 10.75
N ASP A 83 -30.83 17.20 11.70
CA ASP A 83 -30.61 17.91 12.95
C ASP A 83 -29.61 19.08 12.84
N GLY A 84 -28.96 19.26 11.67
CA GLY A 84 -27.96 20.30 11.46
C GLY A 84 -26.79 20.23 12.44
N GLY A 85 -26.48 19.04 12.95
CA GLY A 85 -25.54 18.84 14.06
C GLY A 85 -24.06 18.92 13.69
N ARG A 86 -23.22 18.47 14.63
CA ARG A 86 -21.78 18.26 14.44
C ARG A 86 -21.48 16.78 14.46
N TYR A 87 -20.56 16.35 13.59
CA TYR A 87 -20.26 14.94 13.39
C TYR A 87 -18.76 14.73 13.32
N TYR A 88 -18.22 13.80 14.11
CA TYR A 88 -16.81 13.46 13.98
C TYR A 88 -16.57 12.72 12.66
N MET A 89 -15.57 13.21 11.94
CA MET A 89 -14.75 12.42 11.05
C MET A 89 -13.64 11.80 11.90
N ALA A 90 -13.48 10.49 11.85
CA ALA A 90 -12.53 9.78 12.70
C ALA A 90 -11.67 8.80 11.89
N ALA A 91 -10.38 8.74 12.21
CA ALA A 91 -9.44 7.78 11.65
C ALA A 91 -8.75 6.99 12.77
N ARG A 92 -8.78 5.66 12.68
CA ARG A 92 -8.15 4.76 13.64
C ARG A 92 -7.26 3.76 12.91
N THR A 93 -6.13 3.46 13.52
CA THR A 93 -5.20 2.43 13.07
C THR A 93 -5.89 1.08 12.86
N PHE A 94 -5.60 0.45 11.74
CA PHE A 94 -5.74 -0.99 11.55
C PHE A 94 -4.37 -1.65 11.63
N ALA A 95 -4.24 -2.66 12.48
CA ALA A 95 -3.01 -3.41 12.66
C ALA A 95 -3.28 -4.86 13.02
N THR A 96 -2.50 -5.75 12.41
CA THR A 96 -2.73 -7.20 12.49
C THR A 96 -1.60 -7.95 13.19
N HIS A 97 -0.48 -7.28 13.45
CA HIS A 97 0.66 -7.85 14.15
C HIS A 97 0.32 -8.08 15.63
N PRO A 98 0.49 -9.31 16.16
CA PRO A 98 0.07 -9.64 17.53
C PRO A 98 0.92 -8.95 18.60
N ASP A 99 2.25 -8.87 18.38
CA ASP A 99 3.23 -8.52 19.42
C ASP A 99 3.79 -7.09 19.34
N ILE A 100 3.26 -6.25 18.44
CA ILE A 100 3.67 -4.85 18.34
C ILE A 100 2.59 -4.00 19.00
N GLU A 101 2.99 -3.23 20.01
CA GLU A 101 2.12 -2.18 20.54
C GLU A 101 1.88 -1.13 19.46
N VAL A 102 0.60 -0.92 19.14
CA VAL A 102 0.21 0.06 18.13
C VAL A 102 -0.50 1.21 18.80
N ASN A 103 -0.18 2.43 18.35
CA ASN A 103 -0.91 3.61 18.77
C ASN A 103 -2.39 3.49 18.37
N ASN A 104 -3.23 3.20 19.36
CA ASN A 104 -4.68 3.07 19.25
C ASN A 104 -5.42 4.41 19.50
N SER A 105 -4.70 5.54 19.48
CA SER A 105 -5.36 6.83 19.46
C SER A 105 -6.16 6.99 18.17
N THR A 106 -7.29 7.68 18.26
CA THR A 106 -8.17 7.96 17.12
C THR A 106 -8.09 9.43 16.80
N ALA A 107 -7.64 9.75 15.58
CA ALA A 107 -7.60 11.12 15.10
C ALA A 107 -9.02 11.60 14.74
N THR A 108 -9.35 12.85 15.10
CA THR A 108 -10.69 13.42 14.86
C THR A 108 -10.66 14.77 14.13
N ALA A 109 -11.65 14.96 13.27
CA ALA A 109 -12.04 16.24 12.68
C ALA A 109 -13.56 16.37 12.75
N ILE A 110 -14.13 17.54 12.47
CA ILE A 110 -15.56 17.80 12.66
C ILE A 110 -16.20 18.23 11.34
N VAL A 111 -17.23 17.50 10.89
CA VAL A 111 -18.20 17.99 9.91
C VAL A 111 -19.21 18.86 10.65
N GLU A 112 -19.37 20.10 10.23
CA GLU A 112 -20.20 21.11 10.90
C GLU A 112 -21.20 21.70 9.90
N TYR A 113 -22.50 21.48 10.15
CA TYR A 113 -23.56 22.06 9.35
C TYR A 113 -23.66 23.57 9.65
N MET A 114 -23.79 24.37 8.59
CA MET A 114 -23.73 25.83 8.66
C MET A 114 -25.10 26.52 8.54
N ASP A 115 -26.18 25.74 8.44
CA ASP A 115 -27.54 26.27 8.30
C ASP A 115 -28.04 26.93 9.61
N ASP A 116 -28.99 27.87 9.51
CA ASP A 116 -29.45 28.68 10.64
C ASP A 116 -30.30 27.88 11.66
N THR A 117 -29.68 27.47 12.78
CA THR A 117 -30.18 27.00 14.12
C THR A 117 -30.38 25.49 14.38
N PRO A 118 -30.28 24.98 15.65
CA PRO A 118 -29.95 25.57 16.97
C PRO A 118 -28.64 25.01 17.62
N ALA A 119 -28.45 25.26 18.94
CA ALA A 119 -27.21 25.08 19.72
C ALA A 119 -26.36 23.84 19.37
N ARG A 120 -25.11 24.09 18.95
CA ARG A 120 -24.13 23.08 18.49
C ARG A 120 -23.78 22.10 19.61
N GLY A 121 -24.51 20.99 19.70
CA GLY A 121 -24.24 19.85 20.58
C GLY A 121 -22.84 19.25 20.35
N LEU A 122 -22.36 18.42 21.27
CA LEU A 122 -21.07 17.71 21.08
C LEU A 122 -21.10 16.90 19.77
N PRO A 123 -19.98 16.80 19.03
CA PRO A 123 -19.98 16.03 17.80
C PRO A 123 -20.28 14.55 18.07
N GLU A 124 -21.16 13.94 17.27
CA GLU A 124 -21.44 12.50 17.32
C GLU A 124 -20.20 11.71 16.87
N PHE A 125 -19.89 10.59 17.52
CA PHE A 125 -18.78 9.72 17.14
C PHE A 125 -19.24 8.55 16.25
N PRO A 126 -18.49 8.15 15.21
CA PRO A 126 -18.94 7.11 14.29
C PRO A 126 -19.01 5.74 14.96
N ALA A 127 -20.23 5.22 15.15
CA ALA A 127 -20.48 3.89 15.71
C ALA A 127 -19.95 2.74 14.84
N ASN A 128 -19.73 2.98 13.54
CA ASN A 128 -19.28 1.97 12.58
C ASN A 128 -17.77 2.04 12.27
N LEU A 129 -16.98 2.75 13.09
CA LEU A 129 -15.53 2.73 12.97
C LEU A 129 -15.03 1.36 13.46
N PRO A 130 -14.41 0.52 12.61
CA PRO A 130 -13.99 -0.83 13.00
C PRO A 130 -12.83 -0.84 13.98
N GLY A 131 -12.75 -1.90 14.80
CA GLY A 131 -11.68 -2.08 15.80
C GLY A 131 -10.30 -2.25 15.16
N VAL A 132 -9.24 -2.01 15.92
CA VAL A 132 -7.85 -2.04 15.41
C VAL A 132 -7.47 -3.35 14.74
N LYS A 133 -8.03 -4.48 15.21
CA LYS A 133 -7.72 -5.82 14.73
C LYS A 133 -8.82 -6.42 13.84
N ASP A 134 -9.79 -5.62 13.39
CA ASP A 134 -10.95 -6.08 12.63
C ASP A 134 -10.59 -6.37 11.15
N ILE A 135 -10.05 -7.57 10.91
CA ILE A 135 -9.63 -8.03 9.59
C ILE A 135 -10.84 -8.22 8.66
N ASP A 136 -12.00 -8.58 9.19
CA ASP A 136 -13.20 -8.81 8.40
C ASP A 136 -13.69 -7.52 7.75
N SER A 137 -13.74 -6.42 8.52
CA SER A 137 -14.06 -5.09 7.99
C SER A 137 -13.05 -4.61 6.94
N ALA A 138 -11.74 -4.83 7.20
CA ALA A 138 -10.68 -4.50 6.25
C ALA A 138 -10.84 -5.24 4.91
N THR A 139 -11.11 -6.54 5.00
CA THR A 139 -11.28 -7.44 3.86
C THR A 139 -12.55 -7.10 3.08
N ALA A 140 -13.66 -6.89 3.79
CA ALA A 140 -14.96 -6.57 3.21
C ALA A 140 -14.94 -5.23 2.46
N TYR A 141 -14.25 -4.21 2.97
CA TYR A 141 -14.04 -2.97 2.21
C TYR A 141 -13.22 -3.22 0.95
N THR A 142 -12.06 -3.85 1.10
CA THR A 142 -11.09 -3.97 0.00
C THR A 142 -11.62 -4.86 -1.15
N ALA A 143 -12.46 -5.84 -0.85
CA ALA A 143 -13.10 -6.70 -1.83
C ALA A 143 -14.10 -5.98 -2.76
N GLN A 144 -14.57 -4.79 -2.38
CA GLN A 144 -15.52 -4.01 -3.19
C GLN A 144 -14.84 -3.18 -4.29
N LEU A 145 -13.52 -2.96 -4.19
CA LEU A 145 -12.77 -2.15 -5.14
C LEU A 145 -12.76 -2.81 -6.53
N ARG A 146 -13.32 -2.11 -7.53
CA ARG A 146 -13.36 -2.51 -8.93
C ARG A 146 -13.20 -1.29 -9.82
N SER A 147 -12.50 -1.41 -10.93
CA SER A 147 -12.38 -0.31 -11.91
C SER A 147 -13.74 0.02 -12.52
N LEU A 148 -13.99 1.30 -12.82
CA LEU A 148 -15.29 1.78 -13.31
C LEU A 148 -15.80 1.00 -14.54
N GLY A 149 -14.95 0.80 -15.56
CA GLY A 149 -15.28 -0.01 -16.72
C GLY A 149 -16.48 0.52 -17.52
N SER A 150 -16.39 1.78 -17.94
CA SER A 150 -17.40 2.43 -18.80
C SER A 150 -16.83 2.73 -20.19
N LYS A 151 -17.67 3.22 -21.10
CA LYS A 151 -17.24 3.64 -22.45
C LYS A 151 -16.19 4.77 -22.38
N ASP A 152 -16.38 5.72 -21.47
CA ASP A 152 -15.50 6.89 -21.32
C ASP A 152 -14.27 6.58 -20.44
N HIS A 153 -14.34 5.51 -19.65
CA HIS A 153 -13.28 5.03 -18.77
C HIS A 153 -13.06 3.52 -18.96
N PRO A 154 -12.47 3.11 -20.10
CA PRO A 154 -12.28 1.69 -20.41
C PRO A 154 -11.22 1.05 -19.51
N VAL A 155 -11.31 -0.28 -19.38
CA VAL A 155 -10.35 -1.11 -18.64
C VAL A 155 -9.62 -1.99 -19.66
N ASP A 156 -8.29 -1.96 -19.61
CA ASP A 156 -7.41 -2.77 -20.48
C ASP A 156 -6.57 -3.71 -19.62
N VAL A 157 -7.19 -4.79 -19.10
CA VAL A 157 -6.50 -5.77 -18.26
C VAL A 157 -5.58 -6.65 -19.12
N PRO A 158 -4.26 -6.70 -18.87
CA PRO A 158 -3.37 -7.60 -19.58
C PRO A 158 -3.72 -9.07 -19.34
N ARG A 159 -4.04 -9.81 -20.41
CA ARG A 159 -4.48 -11.21 -20.32
C ARG A 159 -3.35 -12.22 -20.48
N GLN A 160 -2.49 -12.01 -21.47
CA GLN A 160 -1.31 -12.83 -21.72
C GLN A 160 -0.14 -12.24 -20.94
N VAL A 161 0.46 -13.05 -20.08
CA VAL A 161 1.56 -12.65 -19.19
C VAL A 161 2.86 -13.17 -19.77
N ASP A 162 3.85 -12.30 -19.93
CA ASP A 162 5.17 -12.63 -20.44
C ASP A 162 6.12 -13.04 -19.30
N GLU A 163 6.00 -12.38 -18.15
CA GLU A 163 6.86 -12.56 -16.98
C GLU A 163 6.02 -12.81 -15.72
N ARG A 164 6.28 -13.90 -14.99
CA ARG A 164 5.62 -14.21 -13.71
C ARG A 164 6.60 -14.17 -12.57
N MET A 165 6.22 -13.50 -11.50
CA MET A 165 7.00 -13.40 -10.27
C MET A 165 6.15 -13.77 -9.06
N LEU A 166 6.68 -14.62 -8.19
CA LEU A 166 6.24 -14.80 -6.81
C LEU A 166 7.24 -14.09 -5.92
N VAL A 167 6.78 -13.07 -5.19
CA VAL A 167 7.61 -12.22 -4.34
C VAL A 167 7.17 -12.39 -2.89
N THR A 168 7.95 -13.13 -2.11
CA THR A 168 7.72 -13.23 -0.66
C THR A 168 8.09 -11.94 0.04
N ILE A 169 7.28 -11.54 1.01
CA ILE A 169 7.43 -10.34 1.82
C ILE A 169 7.64 -10.77 3.26
N ALA A 170 8.72 -10.29 3.88
CA ALA A 170 9.06 -10.63 5.26
C ALA A 170 9.67 -9.43 5.99
N VAL A 171 9.31 -9.28 7.26
CA VAL A 171 10.20 -8.66 8.25
C VAL A 171 11.25 -9.70 8.63
N ASN A 172 12.47 -9.27 8.87
CA ASN A 172 13.62 -10.14 9.07
C ASN A 172 14.55 -9.58 10.16
N VAL A 173 15.60 -10.34 10.43
CA VAL A 173 16.78 -9.83 11.13
C VAL A 173 18.05 -9.94 10.30
N LEU A 174 19.01 -9.09 10.64
CA LEU A 174 20.41 -9.18 10.25
C LEU A 174 21.27 -9.31 11.52
N PRO A 175 22.39 -10.06 11.47
CA PRO A 175 23.29 -10.17 12.62
C PRO A 175 23.68 -8.79 13.15
N CYS A 176 23.68 -8.65 14.49
CA CYS A 176 24.26 -7.47 15.12
C CYS A 176 25.76 -7.40 14.82
N ALA A 177 26.32 -6.19 14.71
CA ALA A 177 27.74 -6.07 14.41
C ALA A 177 28.59 -6.53 15.60
N PRO A 178 29.83 -6.99 15.38
CA PRO A 178 30.74 -7.32 16.47
C PRO A 178 30.89 -6.14 17.44
N HIS A 179 30.81 -6.43 18.75
CA HIS A 179 30.94 -5.44 19.83
C HIS A 179 29.81 -4.40 19.93
N GLU A 180 28.66 -4.64 19.29
CA GLU A 180 27.47 -3.84 19.46
C GLU A 180 26.36 -4.62 20.16
N THR A 181 25.39 -3.90 20.73
CA THR A 181 24.15 -4.48 21.26
C THR A 181 22.99 -3.95 20.43
N CYS A 182 22.17 -4.85 19.90
CA CYS A 182 21.02 -4.50 19.08
C CYS A 182 19.72 -4.83 19.84
N GLY A 183 18.73 -3.94 19.75
CA GLY A 183 17.45 -4.08 20.44
C GLY A 183 16.37 -4.85 19.65
N GLY A 184 16.72 -5.47 18.52
CA GLY A 184 15.78 -6.26 17.73
C GLY A 184 15.61 -7.68 18.27
N PRO A 185 14.77 -8.50 17.60
CA PRO A 185 14.52 -9.88 18.00
C PRO A 185 15.81 -10.69 18.16
N ASP A 186 15.92 -11.45 19.24
CA ASP A 186 17.08 -12.27 19.59
C ASP A 186 18.42 -11.50 19.59
N GLY A 187 18.40 -10.21 19.96
CA GLY A 187 19.59 -9.37 20.01
C GLY A 187 20.16 -8.97 18.64
N ASN A 188 19.39 -9.16 17.56
CA ASN A 188 19.78 -8.83 16.19
C ASN A 188 19.27 -7.45 15.73
N ARG A 189 19.66 -7.02 14.52
CA ARG A 189 19.11 -5.80 13.88
C ARG A 189 17.87 -6.15 13.08
N GLN A 190 16.82 -5.35 13.21
CA GLN A 190 15.63 -5.46 12.34
C GLN A 190 16.01 -5.19 10.89
N ALA A 191 15.42 -5.96 10.00
CA ALA A 191 15.55 -5.88 8.56
C ALA A 191 14.21 -6.28 7.92
N ALA A 192 14.14 -6.21 6.60
CA ALA A 192 13.02 -6.67 5.83
C ALA A 192 13.50 -7.03 4.42
N SER A 193 12.73 -7.85 3.71
CA SER A 193 13.16 -8.35 2.41
C SER A 193 12.02 -8.61 1.45
N LEU A 194 12.38 -8.62 0.16
CA LEU A 194 11.58 -9.20 -0.92
C LEU A 194 12.35 -10.40 -1.49
N ASN A 195 11.73 -11.57 -1.57
CA ASN A 195 12.39 -12.83 -1.97
C ASN A 195 13.72 -13.09 -1.23
N ASN A 196 13.74 -12.78 0.06
CA ASN A 196 14.91 -12.92 0.95
C ASN A 196 16.14 -12.07 0.56
N VAL A 197 15.93 -10.99 -0.19
CA VAL A 197 16.92 -9.94 -0.43
C VAL A 197 16.49 -8.69 0.32
N SER A 198 17.28 -8.29 1.31
CA SER A 198 17.11 -7.03 2.03
C SER A 198 17.81 -5.92 1.24
N PHE A 199 17.02 -5.05 0.61
CA PHE A 199 17.54 -4.02 -0.28
C PHE A 199 18.48 -3.06 0.45
N ALA A 200 19.67 -2.89 -0.08
CA ALA A 200 20.63 -1.89 0.40
C ALA A 200 20.74 -0.76 -0.63
N ASN A 201 20.54 0.49 -0.20
CA ASN A 201 20.74 1.63 -1.08
C ASN A 201 22.22 1.73 -1.49
N PRO A 202 22.52 1.86 -2.80
CA PRO A 202 23.88 2.13 -3.25
C PRO A 202 24.28 3.59 -2.99
N SER A 203 25.58 3.88 -2.99
CA SER A 203 26.10 5.25 -2.93
C SER A 203 25.97 6.01 -4.25
N VAL A 204 25.88 5.30 -5.38
CA VAL A 204 25.56 5.85 -6.70
C VAL A 204 24.14 5.45 -7.04
N ASP A 205 23.31 6.39 -7.47
CA ASP A 205 21.92 6.10 -7.79
C ASP A 205 21.79 5.10 -8.96
N ILE A 206 20.79 4.21 -8.89
CA ILE A 206 20.64 3.11 -9.87
C ILE A 206 20.36 3.65 -11.27
N LEU A 207 19.62 4.76 -11.40
CA LEU A 207 19.33 5.38 -12.70
C LEU A 207 20.61 5.90 -13.36
N GLY A 208 21.43 6.64 -12.62
CA GLY A 208 22.72 7.15 -13.06
C GLY A 208 23.70 6.02 -13.39
N ALA A 209 23.72 4.96 -12.59
CA ALA A 209 24.52 3.77 -12.84
C ALA A 209 24.08 3.02 -14.11
N TYR A 210 22.78 2.83 -14.30
CA TYR A 210 22.20 2.21 -15.50
C TYR A 210 22.51 3.04 -16.75
N TYR A 211 22.23 4.34 -16.74
CA TYR A 211 22.41 5.22 -17.89
C TYR A 211 23.88 5.30 -18.34
N ARG A 212 24.81 5.39 -17.38
CA ARG A 212 26.25 5.49 -17.65
C ARG A 212 26.97 4.14 -17.68
N SER A 213 26.24 3.02 -17.56
CA SER A 213 26.82 1.67 -17.50
C SER A 213 27.92 1.50 -16.43
N VAL A 214 27.72 2.11 -15.25
CA VAL A 214 28.64 2.00 -14.10
C VAL A 214 28.53 0.60 -13.50
N ARG A 215 29.64 -0.11 -13.41
CA ARG A 215 29.70 -1.48 -12.88
C ARG A 215 29.76 -1.48 -11.34
N GLY A 216 29.26 -2.55 -10.72
CA GLY A 216 29.39 -2.78 -9.27
C GLY A 216 28.41 -1.99 -8.39
N VAL A 217 27.40 -1.34 -8.96
CA VAL A 217 26.38 -0.58 -8.21
C VAL A 217 25.19 -1.46 -7.83
N PHE A 218 24.75 -2.32 -8.73
CA PHE A 218 23.64 -3.25 -8.51
C PHE A 218 23.86 -4.55 -9.29
N ASP A 219 23.18 -5.62 -8.86
CA ASP A 219 23.08 -6.87 -9.61
C ASP A 219 21.73 -6.95 -10.33
N ALA A 220 21.73 -7.33 -11.59
CA ALA A 220 20.53 -7.41 -12.45
C ALA A 220 19.78 -8.77 -12.35
N ASP A 221 19.83 -9.40 -11.18
CA ASP A 221 19.41 -10.79 -10.96
C ASP A 221 18.38 -10.93 -9.83
N PHE A 222 17.56 -9.91 -9.55
CA PHE A 222 16.47 -10.06 -8.59
C PHE A 222 15.57 -11.24 -9.00
N PRO A 223 15.35 -12.23 -8.11
CA PRO A 223 14.77 -13.50 -8.51
C PRO A 223 13.25 -13.41 -8.68
N ASN A 224 12.73 -14.13 -9.68
CA ASN A 224 11.30 -14.23 -9.92
C ASN A 224 10.56 -15.10 -8.90
N LYS A 225 11.27 -15.90 -8.09
CA LYS A 225 10.70 -16.80 -7.08
C LYS A 225 11.54 -16.72 -5.81
N PRO A 226 10.97 -16.98 -4.62
CA PRO A 226 11.76 -17.07 -3.41
C PRO A 226 12.82 -18.18 -3.52
N PRO A 227 14.00 -18.01 -2.93
CA PRO A 227 15.09 -18.99 -3.03
C PRO A 227 14.77 -20.31 -2.29
N PHE A 228 13.82 -20.29 -1.36
CA PHE A 228 13.36 -21.46 -0.62
C PHE A 228 11.85 -21.40 -0.42
N PHE A 229 11.16 -22.50 -0.75
CA PHE A 229 9.73 -22.63 -0.55
C PHE A 229 9.44 -23.34 0.77
N PHE A 230 8.50 -22.78 1.52
CA PHE A 230 7.98 -23.36 2.76
C PHE A 230 6.49 -22.97 2.89
N ASN A 231 5.85 -23.40 3.98
CA ASN A 231 4.53 -22.89 4.33
C ASN A 231 4.67 -21.42 4.78
N PHE A 232 4.54 -20.48 3.84
CA PHE A 232 4.84 -19.06 4.08
C PHE A 232 3.98 -18.45 5.17
N THR A 233 2.74 -18.91 5.29
CA THR A 233 1.71 -18.32 6.17
C THR A 233 1.47 -19.14 7.44
N ASP A 234 2.40 -20.01 7.83
CA ASP A 234 2.29 -20.83 9.04
C ASP A 234 2.52 -19.96 10.29
N VAL A 235 1.44 -19.44 10.87
CA VAL A 235 1.52 -18.52 12.04
C VAL A 235 1.86 -19.25 13.34
N ASP A 236 1.68 -20.57 13.39
CA ASP A 236 1.94 -21.39 14.57
C ASP A 236 3.36 -21.97 14.57
N ASN A 237 4.10 -21.84 13.46
CA ASN A 237 5.43 -22.44 13.28
C ASN A 237 6.38 -21.50 12.52
N ASP A 238 6.97 -20.56 13.26
CA ASP A 238 7.99 -19.62 12.78
C ASP A 238 9.36 -19.88 13.44
N PRO A 239 10.16 -20.83 12.91
CA PRO A 239 11.47 -21.15 13.47
C PRO A 239 12.48 -20.01 13.24
N VAL A 240 13.25 -19.69 14.28
CA VAL A 240 14.20 -18.56 14.35
C VAL A 240 15.21 -18.56 13.20
N GLU A 241 15.57 -19.75 12.68
CA GLU A 241 16.49 -19.91 11.56
C GLU A 241 15.97 -19.27 10.25
N ARG A 242 14.66 -19.03 10.13
CA ARG A 242 14.05 -18.35 8.98
C ARG A 242 14.04 -16.83 9.11
N TRP A 243 14.31 -16.28 10.29
CA TRP A 243 14.25 -14.84 10.52
C TRP A 243 15.35 -14.10 9.76
N ALA A 244 16.49 -14.76 9.53
CA ALA A 244 17.64 -14.17 8.88
C ALA A 244 17.39 -13.87 7.39
N THR A 245 17.87 -12.71 6.94
CA THR A 245 17.93 -12.34 5.53
C THR A 245 19.34 -11.90 5.11
N LYS A 246 19.53 -11.57 3.83
CA LYS A 246 20.80 -11.09 3.30
C LYS A 246 20.65 -9.75 2.59
N ARG A 247 21.54 -8.82 2.90
CA ARG A 247 21.60 -7.55 2.18
C ARG A 247 22.06 -7.73 0.73
N GLY A 248 21.47 -6.98 -0.18
CA GLY A 248 21.89 -6.88 -1.57
C GLY A 248 21.19 -5.75 -2.31
N THR A 249 21.81 -5.24 -3.37
CA THR A 249 21.21 -4.23 -4.26
C THR A 249 20.84 -4.91 -5.57
N LYS A 250 19.72 -5.65 -5.56
CA LYS A 250 19.28 -6.47 -6.70
C LYS A 250 18.09 -5.84 -7.40
N VAL A 251 18.15 -5.78 -8.72
CA VAL A 251 17.12 -5.18 -9.59
C VAL A 251 16.55 -6.21 -10.55
N LYS A 252 15.30 -6.01 -10.96
CA LYS A 252 14.63 -6.79 -11.98
C LYS A 252 14.65 -6.04 -13.32
N VAL A 253 15.39 -6.55 -14.29
CA VAL A 253 15.37 -5.99 -15.65
C VAL A 253 14.25 -6.66 -16.45
N VAL A 254 13.46 -5.85 -17.18
CA VAL A 254 12.40 -6.33 -18.08
C VAL A 254 12.48 -5.60 -19.42
N GLU A 255 12.06 -6.29 -20.49
CA GLU A 255 11.96 -5.67 -21.82
C GLU A 255 10.76 -4.73 -21.89
N TYR A 256 10.88 -3.69 -22.73
CA TYR A 256 9.78 -2.77 -23.00
C TYR A 256 8.52 -3.52 -23.47
N SER A 257 7.38 -3.13 -22.92
CA SER A 257 6.04 -3.65 -23.22
C SER A 257 5.75 -5.08 -22.76
N ALA A 258 6.68 -5.74 -22.04
CA ALA A 258 6.41 -7.01 -21.38
C ALA A 258 5.26 -6.86 -20.37
N VAL A 259 4.34 -7.82 -20.36
CA VAL A 259 3.30 -7.94 -19.35
C VAL A 259 3.85 -8.74 -18.17
N VAL A 260 3.90 -8.09 -17.01
CA VAL A 260 4.42 -8.68 -15.78
C VAL A 260 3.28 -8.96 -14.82
N GLU A 261 3.21 -10.19 -14.33
CA GLU A 261 2.40 -10.57 -13.17
C GLU A 261 3.30 -10.71 -11.95
N VAL A 262 2.98 -9.96 -10.89
CA VAL A 262 3.65 -10.07 -9.60
C VAL A 262 2.63 -10.54 -8.58
N VAL A 263 2.89 -11.71 -8.00
CA VAL A 263 2.16 -12.22 -6.85
C VAL A 263 2.98 -11.90 -5.60
N PHE A 264 2.49 -10.98 -4.80
CA PHE A 264 3.03 -10.70 -3.49
C PHE A 264 2.51 -11.74 -2.50
N GLN A 265 3.42 -12.41 -1.80
CA GLN A 265 3.11 -13.43 -0.79
C GLN A 265 3.61 -12.93 0.58
N GLY A 266 2.68 -12.58 1.47
CA GLY A 266 3.01 -12.32 2.86
C GLY A 266 3.53 -13.59 3.54
N THR A 267 4.49 -13.43 4.44
CA THR A 267 5.00 -14.52 5.29
C THR A 267 4.59 -14.31 6.75
N SER A 268 4.71 -15.35 7.57
CA SER A 268 4.53 -15.30 9.02
C SER A 268 5.81 -15.02 9.80
N ILE A 269 6.95 -14.88 9.10
CA ILE A 269 8.26 -14.61 9.70
C ILE A 269 8.17 -13.34 10.55
N LEU A 270 8.54 -13.47 11.83
CA LEU A 270 8.49 -12.39 12.82
C LEU A 270 7.10 -11.74 12.96
N GLY A 271 6.04 -12.51 12.70
CA GLY A 271 4.66 -12.05 12.84
C GLY A 271 4.05 -11.59 11.52
N ALA A 272 2.96 -12.25 11.10
CA ALA A 272 2.28 -11.90 9.87
C ALA A 272 1.63 -10.50 9.96
N GLU A 273 1.94 -9.66 8.97
CA GLU A 273 1.47 -8.27 8.86
C GLU A 273 0.90 -7.97 7.47
N ASN A 274 0.04 -6.96 7.39
CA ASN A 274 -0.31 -6.33 6.12
C ASN A 274 0.86 -5.52 5.56
N HIS A 275 1.00 -5.50 4.24
CA HIS A 275 2.02 -4.67 3.58
C HIS A 275 1.43 -3.91 2.37
N PRO A 276 1.39 -2.57 2.39
CA PRO A 276 1.02 -1.79 1.21
C PRO A 276 2.18 -1.76 0.21
N MET A 277 2.12 -2.61 -0.82
CA MET A 277 3.15 -2.65 -1.86
C MET A 277 2.85 -1.60 -2.93
N HIS A 278 3.81 -0.69 -3.12
CA HIS A 278 3.74 0.42 -4.07
C HIS A 278 4.76 0.23 -5.20
N LEU A 279 4.37 0.59 -6.43
CA LEU A 279 5.23 0.56 -7.62
C LEU A 279 5.28 1.96 -8.25
N HIS A 280 6.48 2.51 -8.37
CA HIS A 280 6.71 3.77 -9.07
C HIS A 280 6.58 3.60 -10.58
N GLY A 281 6.25 4.68 -11.29
CA GLY A 281 6.22 4.71 -12.76
C GLY A 281 5.05 3.98 -13.42
N PHE A 282 4.25 3.24 -12.65
CA PHE A 282 3.12 2.45 -13.13
C PHE A 282 1.95 2.51 -12.15
N THR A 283 0.75 2.38 -12.72
CA THR A 283 -0.39 1.77 -12.03
C THR A 283 -0.56 0.34 -12.54
N PHE A 284 -1.23 -0.50 -11.76
CA PHE A 284 -1.40 -1.92 -12.02
C PHE A 284 -2.80 -2.40 -11.67
N TYR A 285 -3.25 -3.46 -12.34
CA TYR A 285 -4.52 -4.11 -12.03
C TYR A 285 -4.32 -5.14 -10.93
N VAL A 286 -5.07 -5.03 -9.83
CA VAL A 286 -5.08 -6.06 -8.78
C VAL A 286 -6.06 -7.17 -9.17
N VAL A 287 -5.57 -8.20 -9.84
CA VAL A 287 -6.38 -9.25 -10.46
C VAL A 287 -6.86 -10.31 -9.47
N GLY A 288 -6.18 -10.47 -8.33
CA GLY A 288 -6.56 -11.45 -7.33
C GLY A 288 -5.99 -11.13 -5.96
N ARG A 289 -6.61 -11.69 -4.93
CA ARG A 289 -6.14 -11.66 -3.54
C ARG A 289 -6.70 -12.85 -2.78
N GLY A 290 -6.01 -13.28 -1.74
CA GLY A 290 -6.46 -14.37 -0.88
C GLY A 290 -5.69 -14.43 0.42
N PHE A 291 -6.14 -15.30 1.32
CA PHE A 291 -5.40 -15.69 2.51
C PHE A 291 -4.67 -17.02 2.27
N GLY A 292 -3.66 -17.31 3.08
CA GLY A 292 -2.80 -18.48 2.95
C GLY A 292 -1.71 -18.33 1.89
N ASN A 293 -1.14 -19.46 1.49
CA ASN A 293 -0.17 -19.53 0.40
C ASN A 293 -0.89 -19.49 -0.95
N PHE A 294 -0.39 -18.67 -1.86
CA PHE A 294 -0.84 -18.66 -3.25
C PHE A 294 -0.62 -20.02 -3.93
N ASP A 295 -1.67 -20.54 -4.55
CA ASP A 295 -1.65 -21.75 -5.37
C ASP A 295 -1.69 -21.36 -6.87
N GLU A 296 -0.52 -21.41 -7.51
CA GLU A 296 -0.34 -21.05 -8.93
C GLU A 296 -1.22 -21.88 -9.89
N GLN A 297 -1.72 -23.04 -9.46
CA GLN A 297 -2.57 -23.91 -10.27
C GLN A 297 -4.07 -23.65 -10.08
N LYS A 298 -4.48 -22.98 -8.99
CA LYS A 298 -5.91 -22.79 -8.65
C LYS A 298 -6.32 -21.34 -8.61
N ASP A 299 -5.56 -20.49 -7.92
CA ASP A 299 -5.94 -19.11 -7.66
C ASP A 299 -6.11 -18.25 -8.93
N PRO A 300 -5.27 -18.41 -9.98
CA PRO A 300 -5.48 -17.67 -11.23
C PRO A 300 -6.83 -17.92 -11.91
N ALA A 301 -7.51 -19.04 -11.62
CA ALA A 301 -8.82 -19.36 -12.20
C ALA A 301 -9.94 -18.44 -11.69
N THR A 302 -9.76 -17.80 -10.54
CA THR A 302 -10.74 -16.88 -9.92
C THR A 302 -10.34 -15.42 -10.06
N TYR A 303 -9.28 -15.11 -10.80
CA TYR A 303 -8.86 -13.73 -11.05
C TYR A 303 -9.98 -12.90 -11.69
N ASN A 304 -10.15 -11.67 -11.21
CA ASN A 304 -10.93 -10.67 -11.90
C ASN A 304 -10.13 -10.13 -13.08
N LEU A 305 -10.41 -10.66 -14.28
CA LEU A 305 -9.83 -10.20 -15.55
C LEU A 305 -10.78 -9.33 -16.37
N VAL A 306 -11.82 -8.78 -15.72
CA VAL A 306 -12.85 -7.94 -16.35
C VAL A 306 -12.71 -6.50 -15.88
N ASP A 307 -12.78 -6.27 -14.56
CA ASP A 307 -12.71 -4.94 -13.95
C ASP A 307 -11.95 -4.90 -12.61
N PRO A 308 -10.76 -5.53 -12.53
CA PRO A 308 -9.92 -5.44 -11.34
C PRO A 308 -9.61 -3.97 -11.03
N PRO A 309 -9.50 -3.55 -9.75
CA PRO A 309 -9.17 -2.17 -9.42
C PRO A 309 -7.77 -1.83 -9.95
N HIS A 310 -7.65 -0.61 -10.48
CA HIS A 310 -6.41 -0.08 -11.05
C HIS A 310 -5.76 0.85 -10.02
N GLN A 311 -4.64 0.43 -9.43
CA GLN A 311 -4.04 1.06 -8.26
C GLN A 311 -2.55 1.33 -8.48
N ASN A 312 -1.94 2.19 -7.68
CA ASN A 312 -0.48 2.29 -7.57
C ASN A 312 0.06 1.62 -6.31
N THR A 313 -0.82 1.37 -5.31
CA THR A 313 -0.48 0.72 -4.06
C THR A 313 -1.51 -0.34 -3.70
N VAL A 314 -1.07 -1.58 -3.46
CA VAL A 314 -1.94 -2.70 -3.05
C VAL A 314 -1.62 -3.15 -1.63
N SER A 315 -2.64 -3.21 -0.78
CA SER A 315 -2.53 -3.84 0.54
C SER A 315 -2.51 -5.36 0.38
N VAL A 316 -1.35 -5.97 0.65
CA VAL A 316 -1.20 -7.42 0.76
C VAL A 316 -1.71 -7.82 2.14
N PRO A 317 -2.70 -8.73 2.24
CA PRO A 317 -3.28 -9.11 3.51
C PRO A 317 -2.29 -9.91 4.38
N LYS A 318 -2.44 -9.80 5.71
CA LYS A 318 -1.76 -10.64 6.70
C LYS A 318 -1.92 -12.10 6.32
N ALA A 319 -0.80 -12.82 6.31
CA ALA A 319 -0.77 -14.25 6.04
C ALA A 319 -1.55 -14.60 4.77
N GLY A 320 -1.35 -13.82 3.70
CA GLY A 320 -2.07 -13.96 2.45
C GLY A 320 -1.28 -13.43 1.27
N TRP A 321 -1.97 -13.22 0.15
CA TRP A 321 -1.35 -12.84 -1.11
C TRP A 321 -2.21 -11.85 -1.90
N ALA A 322 -1.57 -11.11 -2.79
CA ALA A 322 -2.21 -10.26 -3.79
C ALA A 322 -1.46 -10.37 -5.12
N ALA A 323 -2.21 -10.53 -6.22
CA ALA A 323 -1.67 -10.65 -7.57
C ALA A 323 -1.97 -9.37 -8.36
N ILE A 324 -0.94 -8.77 -8.94
CA ILE A 324 -1.03 -7.59 -9.79
C ILE A 324 -0.56 -7.88 -11.21
N ARG A 325 -1.12 -7.17 -12.20
CA ARG A 325 -0.64 -7.16 -13.58
C ARG A 325 -0.44 -5.74 -14.08
N PHE A 326 0.68 -5.52 -14.78
CA PHE A 326 0.94 -4.29 -15.50
C PHE A 326 1.74 -4.55 -16.78
N ARG A 327 1.68 -3.60 -17.70
CA ARG A 327 2.52 -3.59 -18.90
C ARG A 327 3.72 -2.68 -18.63
N ALA A 328 4.94 -3.20 -18.74
CA ALA A 328 6.19 -2.45 -18.58
C ALA A 328 6.46 -1.54 -19.80
N ALA A 329 5.56 -0.59 -20.08
CA ALA A 329 5.61 0.31 -21.24
C ALA A 329 6.15 1.72 -20.91
N ASN A 330 6.83 1.88 -19.77
CA ASN A 330 7.46 3.13 -19.34
C ASN A 330 8.97 2.87 -19.12
N PRO A 331 9.84 3.20 -20.09
CA PRO A 331 11.28 2.94 -20.00
C PRO A 331 11.91 3.79 -18.90
N GLY A 332 12.68 3.16 -18.01
CA GLY A 332 13.21 3.84 -16.83
C GLY A 332 13.64 2.90 -15.73
N VAL A 333 13.89 3.50 -14.55
CA VAL A 333 14.30 2.82 -13.32
C VAL A 333 13.27 3.15 -12.24
N TRP A 334 12.52 2.14 -11.82
CA TRP A 334 11.29 2.29 -11.04
C TRP A 334 11.36 1.53 -9.73
N PHE A 335 11.21 2.24 -8.63
CA PHE A 335 11.27 1.64 -7.30
C PHE A 335 9.97 0.89 -6.97
N MET A 336 10.08 -0.29 -6.37
CA MET A 336 8.96 -1.05 -5.81
C MET A 336 9.26 -1.33 -4.34
N HIS A 337 8.35 -0.96 -3.45
CA HIS A 337 8.60 -1.07 -2.01
C HIS A 337 7.30 -1.17 -1.21
N CYS A 338 7.40 -1.66 0.02
CA CYS A 338 6.33 -1.47 1.00
C CYS A 338 6.24 0.02 1.37
N HIS A 339 5.03 0.55 1.56
CA HIS A 339 4.81 1.96 1.88
C HIS A 339 4.74 2.24 3.40
N PHE A 340 5.20 1.28 4.23
CA PHE A 340 5.60 1.58 5.60
C PHE A 340 7.08 1.96 5.59
N ASP A 341 7.39 3.21 5.97
CA ASP A 341 8.75 3.77 5.84
C ASP A 341 9.80 2.94 6.59
N ARG A 342 9.43 2.40 7.76
CA ARG A 342 10.30 1.48 8.51
C ARG A 342 10.71 0.26 7.67
N HIS A 343 9.80 -0.30 6.86
CA HIS A 343 10.09 -1.45 6.02
C HIS A 343 10.90 -1.07 4.78
N VAL A 344 10.69 0.14 4.22
CA VAL A 344 11.53 0.67 3.14
C VAL A 344 12.98 0.70 3.59
N VAL A 345 13.28 1.35 4.72
CA VAL A 345 14.64 1.51 5.22
C VAL A 345 15.25 0.20 5.74
N TRP A 346 14.41 -0.76 6.12
CA TRP A 346 14.84 -2.11 6.49
C TRP A 346 15.14 -3.02 5.27
N GLY A 347 14.75 -2.60 4.06
CA GLY A 347 15.11 -3.27 2.81
C GLY A 347 13.97 -4.03 2.12
N MET A 348 12.70 -3.77 2.48
CA MET A 348 11.52 -4.35 1.81
C MET A 348 11.25 -3.67 0.45
N SER A 349 12.25 -3.73 -0.43
CA SER A 349 12.24 -3.00 -1.70
C SER A 349 12.97 -3.78 -2.80
N THR A 350 12.71 -3.40 -4.04
CA THR A 350 13.55 -3.73 -5.20
C THR A 350 13.32 -2.65 -6.26
N VAL A 351 13.94 -2.78 -7.42
CA VAL A 351 13.84 -1.84 -8.54
C VAL A 351 13.56 -2.61 -9.82
N PHE A 352 12.60 -2.13 -10.60
CA PHE A 352 12.42 -2.54 -11.98
C PHE A 352 13.23 -1.62 -12.90
N ILE A 353 14.06 -2.19 -13.76
CA ILE A 353 14.64 -1.48 -14.90
C ILE A 353 13.88 -1.92 -16.15
N VAL A 354 13.13 -1.00 -16.73
CA VAL A 354 12.45 -1.22 -18.01
C VAL A 354 13.33 -0.68 -19.11
N LYS A 355 13.79 -1.57 -19.97
CA LYS A 355 14.67 -1.21 -21.09
C LYS A 355 13.94 -0.34 -22.12
N ASP A 356 14.71 0.33 -22.95
CA ASP A 356 14.20 1.03 -24.12
C ASP A 356 13.55 0.05 -25.12
N GLY A 357 12.43 0.46 -25.69
CA GLY A 357 11.84 -0.16 -26.86
C GLY A 357 12.45 0.35 -28.17
N LYS A 358 11.93 -0.14 -29.30
CA LYS A 358 12.43 0.20 -30.63
C LYS A 358 12.01 1.59 -31.11
N ALA A 359 10.80 2.03 -30.75
CA ALA A 359 10.23 3.30 -31.20
C ALA A 359 10.86 4.48 -30.45
N THR A 360 10.91 5.66 -31.07
CA THR A 360 11.43 6.88 -30.43
C THR A 360 10.69 7.24 -29.14
N GLY A 361 9.36 7.06 -29.12
CA GLY A 361 8.54 7.28 -27.92
C GLY A 361 8.65 6.19 -26.85
N ALA A 362 9.43 5.13 -27.11
CA ALA A 362 9.68 4.02 -26.19
C ALA A 362 11.11 4.08 -25.64
N LYS A 363 11.74 5.25 -25.60
CA LYS A 363 13.07 5.45 -25.03
C LYS A 363 13.01 6.29 -23.76
N MET A 364 13.87 5.98 -22.81
CA MET A 364 14.06 6.81 -21.61
C MET A 364 14.57 8.19 -22.02
N MET A 365 14.09 9.24 -21.34
CA MET A 365 14.57 10.60 -21.57
C MET A 365 16.07 10.73 -21.22
N PRO A 366 16.82 11.62 -21.90
CA PRO A 366 18.19 11.92 -21.49
C PRO A 366 18.21 12.57 -20.09
N PRO A 367 19.27 12.37 -19.30
CA PRO A 367 19.39 12.96 -17.98
C PRO A 367 19.41 14.50 -18.10
N PRO A 368 18.68 15.22 -17.23
CA PRO A 368 18.78 16.67 -17.14
C PRO A 368 20.22 17.12 -16.82
N PRO A 369 20.65 18.31 -17.29
CA PRO A 369 22.02 18.79 -17.09
C PRO A 369 22.36 19.08 -15.61
N ASN A 370 21.34 19.29 -14.77
CA ASN A 370 21.50 19.71 -13.37
C ASN A 370 21.08 18.61 -12.38
N MET A 371 21.27 17.34 -12.74
CA MET A 371 21.07 16.24 -11.79
C MET A 371 22.03 16.42 -10.59
N PRO A 372 21.56 16.23 -9.34
CA PRO A 372 22.44 16.25 -8.17
C PRO A 372 23.60 15.26 -8.32
N THR A 373 24.78 15.63 -7.82
CA THR A 373 25.95 14.75 -7.79
C THR A 373 25.82 13.74 -6.66
N CYS A 374 26.14 12.47 -6.93
CA CYS A 374 26.21 11.40 -5.94
C CYS A 374 27.42 11.54 -5.01
#